data_AF-A0A4P6VSP4-F1
#
_entry.id   AF-A0A4P6VSP4-F1
#
_cell.length_a   1.000
_cell.length_b   1.000
_cell.length_c   1.000
_cell.angle_alpha   90.00
_cell.angle_beta   90.00
_cell.angle_gamma   90.00
#
_symmetry.space_group_name_H-M   'P 1'
#
loop_
_entity.id
_entity.type
_entity.pdbx_description
1 polymer ?
#
loop_
_entity_poly.entity_id
_entity_poly.type
_entity_poly.pdbx_seq_one_letter_code
_entity_poly.pdbx_strand_id
1 'polypeptide(L)'
;MNAVNQNNNKNEQQVIADLTQTAQQQLEASLVDFSSQLLNAQQQQLQHFATTVIADSQKQWQQRLLEQEQAYQKLFKDWQQTKLQLDSTASVNGVDNQELIKLRQQYQSASEELETVKQKLTDSLQDRSEHAMQLEHLQQHLKQVQQSGSSNADTEHKLQQAEQRVSQLQQQIAGAEADAEQAKAALHEMKLVVQQSKTELKLAVEQQQSQVQQINALQAKYEQQLEHLQQQLVEQTKAFAEEQQHFAQVELAQQERQQAMVQLQQEVYDRKKTHELQQQKIQQLQQQVASVSEQHQAQVEQLQQQVAEAQQQLDAADQQLALTQNEASNLGSELTRLQADYVNLTEQSQNSQNKQQKLEGQLEHAQNRQYAAEQKQQQEADSSRELIRTLRIELQQQQEAHQLQIQDMEERLMEFKLKFEYAQKQLKVIS
;
A
#
# COMPACT_ATOMS: atom_id res chain seq x y z
N MET A 1 18.37 -3.60 -48.76
CA MET A 1 18.61 -2.62 -47.67
C MET A 1 17.48 -2.53 -46.62
N ASN A 2 16.28 -3.10 -46.83
CA ASN A 2 15.19 -2.99 -45.85
C ASN A 2 15.32 -3.87 -44.57
N ALA A 3 16.11 -4.93 -44.59
CA ALA A 3 16.26 -5.84 -43.44
C ALA A 3 17.12 -5.26 -42.29
N VAL A 4 18.05 -4.35 -42.59
CA VAL A 4 18.96 -3.75 -41.58
C VAL A 4 18.23 -2.66 -40.77
N ASN A 5 17.33 -1.90 -41.40
CA ASN A 5 16.56 -0.85 -40.73
C ASN A 5 15.47 -1.40 -39.80
N GLN A 6 14.94 -2.60 -40.04
CA GLN A 6 13.98 -3.23 -39.12
C GLN A 6 14.66 -3.82 -37.86
N ASN A 7 15.92 -4.24 -37.96
CA ASN A 7 16.64 -4.85 -36.85
C ASN A 7 17.13 -3.80 -35.83
N ASN A 8 17.60 -2.63 -36.30
CA ASN A 8 17.99 -1.53 -35.41
C ASN A 8 16.81 -0.93 -34.65
N ASN A 9 15.63 -0.85 -35.28
CA ASN A 9 14.42 -0.28 -34.66
C ASN A 9 13.87 -1.19 -33.53
N LYS A 10 14.03 -2.52 -33.65
CA LYS A 10 13.71 -3.48 -32.59
C LYS A 10 14.63 -3.33 -31.37
N ASN A 11 15.94 -3.19 -31.60
CA ASN A 11 16.92 -2.99 -30.52
C ASN A 11 16.69 -1.68 -29.75
N GLU A 12 16.40 -0.57 -30.45
CA GLU A 12 16.10 0.71 -29.78
C GLU A 12 14.81 0.65 -28.97
N GLN A 13 13.75 -0.01 -29.47
CA GLN A 13 12.53 -0.22 -28.70
C GLN A 13 12.75 -1.11 -27.47
N GLN A 14 13.63 -2.11 -27.54
CA GLN A 14 13.98 -2.97 -26.41
C GLN A 14 14.77 -2.21 -25.34
N VAL A 15 15.75 -1.39 -25.75
CA VAL A 15 16.55 -0.55 -24.83
C VAL A 15 15.68 0.49 -24.14
N ILE A 16 14.75 1.13 -24.86
CA ILE A 16 13.80 2.09 -24.26
C ILE A 16 12.86 1.39 -23.28
N ALA A 17 12.38 0.19 -23.59
CA ALA A 17 11.54 -0.60 -22.68
C ALA A 17 12.29 -1.00 -21.40
N ASP A 18 13.55 -1.46 -21.51
CA ASP A 18 14.39 -1.82 -20.37
C ASP A 18 14.74 -0.59 -19.50
N LEU A 19 15.04 0.56 -20.11
CA LEU A 19 15.27 1.82 -19.39
C LEU A 19 14.01 2.30 -18.66
N THR A 20 12.85 2.19 -19.30
CA THR A 20 11.56 2.58 -18.70
C THR A 20 11.22 1.67 -17.51
N GLN A 21 11.45 0.36 -17.66
CA GLN A 21 11.23 -0.62 -16.60
C GLN A 21 12.19 -0.42 -15.43
N THR A 22 13.47 -0.13 -15.71
CA THR A 22 14.48 0.16 -14.68
C THR A 22 14.15 1.45 -13.93
N ALA A 23 13.73 2.50 -14.65
CA ALA A 23 13.32 3.76 -14.05
C ALA A 23 12.06 3.60 -13.18
N GLN A 24 11.09 2.79 -13.61
CA GLN A 24 9.91 2.46 -12.80
C GLN A 24 10.29 1.72 -11.51
N GLN A 25 11.16 0.71 -11.61
CA GLN A 25 11.62 -0.05 -10.44
C GLN A 25 12.39 0.82 -9.45
N GLN A 26 13.25 1.72 -9.93
CA GLN A 26 13.96 2.68 -9.05
C GLN A 26 13.00 3.66 -8.38
N LEU A 27 12.01 4.16 -9.11
CA LEU A 27 11.02 5.08 -8.55
C LEU A 27 10.18 4.41 -7.45
N GLU A 28 9.72 3.18 -7.69
CA GLU A 28 8.93 2.41 -6.71
C GLU A 28 9.74 2.00 -5.49
N ALA A 29 11.00 1.58 -5.66
CA ALA A 29 11.90 1.31 -4.54
C ALA A 29 12.13 2.58 -3.69
N SER A 30 12.33 3.72 -4.34
CA SER A 30 12.50 5.01 -3.63
C SER A 30 11.23 5.44 -2.88
N LEU A 31 10.04 5.16 -3.42
CA LEU A 31 8.77 5.45 -2.77
C LEU A 31 8.54 4.59 -1.52
N VAL A 32 8.88 3.29 -1.59
CA VAL A 32 8.79 2.39 -0.44
C VAL A 32 9.76 2.82 0.66
N ASP A 33 11.01 3.15 0.32
CA ASP A 33 11.99 3.63 1.30
C ASP A 33 11.59 4.99 1.89
N PHE A 34 11.12 5.92 1.05
CA PHE A 34 10.60 7.21 1.53
C PHE A 34 9.40 7.03 2.47
N SER A 35 8.46 6.14 2.14
CA SER A 35 7.30 5.86 3.00
C SER A 35 7.72 5.27 4.36
N SER A 36 8.72 4.39 4.37
CA SER A 36 9.27 3.82 5.61
C SER A 36 9.98 4.87 6.45
N GLN A 37 10.78 5.75 5.83
CA GLN A 37 11.45 6.85 6.52
C GLN A 37 10.45 7.86 7.09
N LEU A 38 9.42 8.22 6.32
CA LEU A 38 8.35 9.11 6.77
C LEU A 38 7.61 8.53 7.98
N LEU A 39 7.25 7.24 7.93
CA LEU A 39 6.58 6.55 9.03
C LEU A 39 7.44 6.57 10.30
N ASN A 40 8.74 6.31 10.17
CA ASN A 40 9.69 6.29 11.28
C ASN A 40 9.89 7.70 11.88
N ALA A 41 10.02 8.72 11.04
CA ALA A 41 10.09 10.12 11.48
C ALA A 41 8.82 10.54 12.24
N GLN A 42 7.64 10.15 11.74
CA GLN A 42 6.37 10.44 12.41
C GLN A 42 6.28 9.73 13.78
N GLN A 43 6.77 8.50 13.89
CA GLN A 43 6.79 7.75 15.14
C GLN A 43 7.70 8.39 16.19
N GLN A 44 8.88 8.85 15.79
CA GLN A 44 9.81 9.56 16.68
C GLN A 44 9.22 10.89 17.15
N GLN A 45 8.60 11.66 16.26
CA GLN A 45 7.98 12.93 16.61
C GLN A 45 6.82 12.74 17.61
N LEU A 46 6.05 11.67 17.44
CA LEU A 46 4.97 11.28 18.36
C LEU A 46 5.48 10.92 19.75
N GLN A 47 6.54 10.11 19.84
CA GLN A 47 7.13 9.76 21.13
C GLN A 47 7.69 11.01 21.83
N HIS A 48 8.39 11.86 21.08
CA HIS A 48 8.97 13.07 21.65
C HIS A 48 7.89 14.02 22.16
N PHE A 49 6.85 14.26 21.36
CA PHE A 49 5.70 15.07 21.77
C PHE A 49 5.01 14.52 23.02
N ALA A 50 4.76 13.20 23.08
CA ALA A 50 4.15 12.57 24.25
C ALA A 50 5.02 12.76 25.51
N THR A 51 6.33 12.52 25.41
CA THR A 51 7.24 12.72 26.55
C THR A 51 7.29 14.18 27.00
N THR A 52 7.34 15.14 26.07
CA THR A 52 7.38 16.57 26.41
C THR A 52 6.09 17.03 27.07
N VAL A 53 4.92 16.67 26.51
CA VAL A 53 3.62 17.07 27.08
C VAL A 53 3.41 16.48 28.47
N ILE A 54 3.77 15.21 28.69
CA ILE A 54 3.71 14.57 30.01
C ILE A 54 4.63 15.31 31.00
N ALA A 55 5.88 15.56 30.62
CA ALA A 55 6.85 16.20 31.49
C ALA A 55 6.46 17.65 31.85
N ASP A 56 5.97 18.42 30.88
CA ASP A 56 5.53 19.79 31.09
C ASP A 56 4.27 19.86 31.97
N SER A 57 3.28 18.99 31.72
CA SER A 57 2.08 18.90 32.57
C SER A 57 2.46 18.51 34.01
N GLN A 58 3.31 17.48 34.18
CA GLN A 58 3.77 17.06 35.50
C GLN A 58 4.49 18.20 36.25
N LYS A 59 5.35 18.95 35.55
CA LYS A 59 6.06 20.10 36.12
C LYS A 59 5.10 21.21 36.54
N GLN A 60 4.11 21.52 35.72
CA GLN A 60 3.09 22.53 36.07
C GLN A 60 2.28 22.12 37.29
N TRP A 61 1.90 20.84 37.40
CA TRP A 61 1.20 20.32 38.58
C TRP A 61 2.03 20.38 39.85
N GLN A 62 3.30 19.97 39.78
CA GLN A 62 4.21 20.08 40.91
C GLN A 62 4.39 21.52 41.37
N GLN A 63 4.49 22.47 40.43
CA GLN A 63 4.60 23.88 40.74
C GLN A 63 3.33 24.41 41.44
N ARG A 64 2.14 24.12 40.90
CA ARG A 64 0.86 24.54 41.51
C ARG A 64 0.69 23.99 42.93
N LEU A 65 1.09 22.75 43.15
CA LEU A 65 1.02 22.10 44.46
C LEU A 65 1.96 22.76 45.47
N LEU A 66 3.19 23.09 45.06
CA LEU A 66 4.16 23.80 45.89
C LEU A 66 3.66 25.22 46.25
N GLU A 67 3.12 25.95 45.27
CA GLU A 67 2.54 27.29 45.49
C GLU A 67 1.37 27.23 46.47
N GLN A 68 0.51 26.21 46.34
CA GLN A 68 -0.61 25.99 47.26
C GLN A 68 -0.11 25.66 48.68
N GLU A 69 0.88 24.79 48.82
CA GLU A 69 1.47 24.44 50.11
C GLU A 69 2.08 25.68 50.79
N GLN A 70 2.80 26.52 50.03
CA GLN A 70 3.35 27.78 50.54
C GLN A 70 2.24 28.75 50.98
N ALA A 71 1.14 28.85 50.24
CA ALA A 71 -0.01 29.66 50.61
C ALA A 71 -0.62 29.20 51.94
N TYR A 72 -0.79 27.88 52.13
CA TYR A 72 -1.27 27.31 53.38
C TYR A 72 -0.31 27.55 54.55
N GLN A 73 1.00 27.34 54.34
CA GLN A 73 2.00 27.60 55.38
C GLN A 73 2.02 29.07 55.80
N LYS A 74 1.85 30.00 54.84
CA LYS A 74 1.76 31.43 55.13
C LYS A 74 0.51 31.75 55.95
N LEU A 75 -0.66 31.27 55.52
CA LEU A 75 -1.90 31.46 56.26
C LEU A 75 -1.81 30.89 57.68
N PHE A 76 -1.19 29.70 57.83
CA PHE A 76 -1.00 29.08 59.13
C PHE A 76 -0.10 29.90 60.05
N LYS A 77 1.00 30.45 59.53
CA LYS A 77 1.87 31.36 60.29
C LYS A 77 1.15 32.65 60.68
N ASP A 78 0.43 33.26 59.75
CA ASP A 78 -0.36 34.48 60.00
C ASP A 78 -1.42 34.19 61.08
N TRP A 79 -2.12 33.06 60.98
CA TRP A 79 -3.06 32.61 61.99
C TRP A 79 -2.39 32.38 63.35
N GLN A 80 -1.24 31.72 63.41
CA GLN A 80 -0.51 31.53 64.67
C GLN A 80 -0.09 32.87 65.28
N GLN A 81 0.36 33.83 64.46
CA GLN A 81 0.73 35.16 64.93
C GLN A 81 -0.49 35.93 65.44
N THR A 82 -1.61 35.89 64.74
CA THR A 82 -2.85 36.51 65.23
C THR A 82 -3.38 35.80 66.47
N LYS A 83 -3.28 34.48 66.55
CA LYS A 83 -3.64 33.74 67.76
C LYS A 83 -2.80 34.16 68.95
N LEU A 84 -1.48 34.32 68.77
CA LEU A 84 -0.60 34.87 69.80
C LEU A 84 -0.98 36.30 70.19
N GLN A 85 -1.33 37.16 69.23
CA GLN A 85 -1.85 38.50 69.50
C GLN A 85 -3.16 38.43 70.28
N LEU A 86 -4.10 37.60 69.86
CA LEU A 86 -5.38 37.38 70.53
C LEU A 86 -5.19 36.84 71.94
N ASP A 87 -4.35 35.84 72.16
CA ASP A 87 -4.06 35.27 73.49
C ASP A 87 -3.38 36.30 74.40
N SER A 88 -2.47 37.13 73.86
CA SER A 88 -1.87 38.24 74.61
C SER A 88 -2.90 39.30 74.97
N THR A 89 -3.83 39.64 74.06
CA THR A 89 -4.93 40.55 74.34
C THR A 89 -6.01 39.93 75.21
N ALA A 90 -6.23 38.61 75.18
CA ALA A 90 -7.25 37.93 75.98
C ALA A 90 -6.84 37.88 77.46
N SER A 91 -5.54 37.72 77.74
CA SER A 91 -4.98 37.88 79.09
C SER A 91 -5.20 39.30 79.62
N VAL A 92 -4.99 40.32 78.77
CA VAL A 92 -5.26 41.73 79.10
C VAL A 92 -6.76 42.00 79.24
N ASN A 93 -7.60 41.48 78.35
CA ASN A 93 -9.05 41.60 78.38
C ASN A 93 -9.65 40.94 79.63
N GLY A 94 -9.04 39.87 80.15
CA GLY A 94 -9.45 39.25 81.42
C GLY A 94 -9.24 40.18 82.62
N VAL A 95 -8.14 40.93 82.63
CA VAL A 95 -7.84 41.95 83.64
C VAL A 95 -8.72 43.18 83.42
N ASP A 96 -8.82 43.70 82.20
CA ASP A 96 -9.64 44.85 81.84
C ASP A 96 -11.13 44.60 82.13
N ASN A 97 -11.63 43.37 81.95
CA ASN A 97 -13.02 43.01 82.25
C ASN A 97 -13.26 42.91 83.77
N GLN A 98 -12.28 42.44 84.56
CA GLN A 98 -12.36 42.51 86.02
C GLN A 98 -12.31 43.96 86.53
N GLU A 99 -11.49 44.82 85.92
CA GLU A 99 -11.44 46.25 86.21
C GLU A 99 -12.74 46.95 85.83
N LEU A 100 -13.35 46.60 84.70
CA LEU A 100 -14.65 47.12 84.27
C LEU A 100 -15.78 46.70 85.22
N ILE A 101 -15.75 45.47 85.75
CA ILE A 101 -16.68 45.02 86.80
C ILE A 101 -16.47 45.85 88.08
N LYS A 102 -15.22 46.09 88.49
CA LYS A 102 -14.90 46.93 89.66
C LYS A 102 -15.36 48.37 89.46
N LEU A 103 -15.13 48.97 88.29
CA LEU A 103 -15.57 50.32 87.95
C LEU A 103 -17.09 50.44 87.94
N ARG A 104 -17.82 49.44 87.42
CA ARG A 104 -19.29 49.39 87.51
C ARG A 104 -19.77 49.34 88.96
N GLN A 105 -19.12 48.52 89.79
CA GLN A 105 -19.46 48.40 91.21
C GLN A 105 -19.16 49.69 91.97
N GLN A 106 -18.04 50.35 91.68
CA GLN A 106 -17.67 51.65 92.25
C GLN A 106 -18.67 52.74 91.86
N TYR A 107 -19.04 52.83 90.57
CA TYR A 107 -20.06 53.78 90.11
C TYR A 107 -21.41 53.52 90.81
N GLN A 108 -21.80 52.25 90.95
CA GLN A 108 -23.05 51.89 91.61
C GLN A 108 -23.04 52.25 93.10
N SER A 109 -21.97 51.90 93.84
CA SER A 109 -21.80 52.26 95.25
C SER A 109 -21.82 53.77 95.45
N ALA A 110 -21.07 54.53 94.65
CA ALA A 110 -21.03 55.99 94.74
C ALA A 110 -22.39 56.61 94.42
N SER A 111 -23.15 56.04 93.49
CA SER A 111 -24.50 56.50 93.16
C SER A 111 -25.49 56.23 94.29
N GLU A 112 -25.40 55.09 94.97
CA GLU A 112 -26.23 54.76 96.13
C GLU A 112 -25.88 55.63 97.34
N GLU A 113 -24.60 55.91 97.56
CA GLU A 113 -24.13 56.84 98.59
C GLU A 113 -24.58 58.28 98.31
N LEU A 114 -24.58 58.73 97.05
CA LEU A 114 -25.09 60.04 96.66
C LEU A 114 -26.58 60.20 97.02
N GLU A 115 -27.41 59.20 96.72
CA GLU A 115 -28.83 59.23 97.09
C GLU A 115 -29.02 59.21 98.61
N THR A 116 -28.18 58.48 99.35
CA THR A 116 -28.19 58.48 100.82
C THR A 116 -27.85 59.86 101.40
N VAL A 117 -26.81 60.52 100.90
CA VAL A 117 -26.41 61.87 101.35
C VAL A 117 -27.47 62.91 100.98
N LYS A 118 -28.08 62.78 99.81
CA LYS A 118 -29.19 63.62 99.35
C LYS A 118 -30.42 63.47 100.24
N GLN A 119 -30.72 62.24 100.68
CA GLN A 119 -31.79 61.99 101.65
C GLN A 119 -31.47 62.65 102.99
N LYS A 120 -30.25 62.46 103.54
CA LYS A 120 -29.82 63.10 104.78
C LYS A 120 -29.89 64.63 104.75
N LEU A 121 -29.53 65.24 103.61
CA LEU A 121 -29.68 66.68 103.41
C LEU A 121 -31.14 67.11 103.45
N THR A 122 -32.03 66.33 102.83
CA THR A 122 -33.48 66.59 102.83
C THR A 122 -34.04 66.48 104.24
N ASP A 123 -33.68 65.43 104.99
CA ASP A 123 -34.09 65.22 106.37
C ASP A 123 -33.59 66.36 107.28
N SER A 124 -32.32 66.76 107.15
CA SER A 124 -31.74 67.85 107.96
C SER A 124 -32.40 69.22 107.67
N LEU A 125 -32.76 69.49 106.41
CA LEU A 125 -33.50 70.69 106.04
C LEU A 125 -34.94 70.67 106.59
N GLN A 126 -35.57 69.51 106.62
CA GLN A 126 -36.89 69.32 107.20
C GLN A 126 -36.85 69.52 108.73
N ASP A 127 -35.92 68.88 109.43
CA ASP A 127 -35.73 69.03 110.89
C ASP A 127 -35.47 70.50 111.27
N ARG A 128 -34.62 71.19 110.51
CA ARG A 128 -34.40 72.64 110.67
C ARG A 128 -35.71 73.42 110.53
N SER A 129 -36.52 73.12 109.51
CA SER A 129 -37.79 73.79 109.28
C SER A 129 -38.80 73.52 110.40
N GLU A 130 -38.87 72.29 110.89
CA GLU A 130 -39.74 71.89 112.00
C GLU A 130 -39.34 72.60 113.30
N HIS A 131 -38.05 72.61 113.63
CA HIS A 131 -37.53 73.33 114.79
C HIS A 131 -37.72 74.85 114.67
N ALA A 132 -37.56 75.43 113.48
CA ALA A 132 -37.81 76.85 113.23
C ALA A 132 -39.28 77.23 113.46
N MET A 133 -40.23 76.42 112.98
CA MET A 133 -41.67 76.63 113.23
C MET A 133 -42.01 76.51 114.73
N GLN A 134 -41.43 75.52 115.43
CA GLN A 134 -41.62 75.36 116.88
C GLN A 134 -41.07 76.57 117.66
N LEU A 135 -39.92 77.09 117.25
CA LEU A 135 -39.32 78.29 117.84
C LEU A 135 -40.18 79.53 117.59
N GLU A 136 -40.73 79.71 116.38
CA GLU A 136 -41.65 80.81 116.07
C GLU A 136 -42.91 80.75 116.95
N HIS A 137 -43.53 79.57 117.09
CA HIS A 137 -44.69 79.38 117.95
C HIS A 137 -44.38 79.67 119.43
N LEU A 138 -43.23 79.22 119.93
CA LEU A 138 -42.79 79.51 121.31
C LEU A 138 -42.48 80.99 121.53
N GLN A 139 -41.89 81.67 120.55
CA GLN A 139 -41.64 83.11 120.61
C GLN A 139 -42.94 83.92 120.61
N GLN A 140 -43.95 83.51 119.84
CA GLN A 140 -45.28 84.13 119.88
C GLN A 140 -45.96 83.91 121.24
N HIS A 141 -45.88 82.70 121.81
CA HIS A 141 -46.43 82.39 123.13
C HIS A 141 -45.71 83.18 124.25
N LEU A 142 -44.38 83.32 124.17
CA LEU A 142 -43.60 84.16 125.09
C LEU A 142 -44.04 85.63 125.05
N LYS A 143 -44.27 86.20 123.86
CA LYS A 143 -44.79 87.57 123.71
C LYS A 143 -46.17 87.73 124.35
N GLN A 144 -47.06 86.74 124.22
CA GLN A 144 -48.38 86.78 124.85
C GLN A 144 -48.31 86.71 126.39
N VAL A 145 -47.41 85.89 126.94
CA VAL A 145 -47.20 85.76 128.40
C VAL A 145 -46.54 87.02 128.99
N GLN A 146 -45.61 87.66 128.28
CA GLN A 146 -45.01 88.93 128.72
C GLN A 146 -46.01 90.11 128.70
N GLN A 147 -47.00 90.09 127.81
CA GLN A 147 -48.05 91.10 127.74
C GLN A 147 -49.15 90.94 128.81
N SER A 148 -49.26 89.77 129.45
CA SER A 148 -50.33 89.46 130.42
C SER A 148 -50.05 89.86 131.89
N GLY A 149 -48.95 90.58 132.16
CA GLY A 149 -48.77 91.48 133.31
C GLY A 149 -48.98 90.91 134.74
N SER A 150 -49.06 89.59 134.91
CA SER A 150 -49.37 88.97 136.20
C SER A 150 -48.09 88.49 136.87
N SER A 151 -47.60 89.20 137.89
CA SER A 151 -46.37 88.88 138.62
C SER A 151 -46.62 87.80 139.69
N ASN A 152 -46.88 86.57 139.27
CA ASN A 152 -46.94 85.39 140.14
C ASN A 152 -45.67 84.51 139.98
N ALA A 153 -45.26 83.80 141.04
CA ALA A 153 -44.10 82.89 140.99
C ALA A 153 -44.24 81.79 139.91
N ASP A 154 -45.46 81.35 139.59
CA ASP A 154 -45.75 80.38 138.53
C ASP A 154 -45.49 80.92 137.11
N THR A 155 -45.71 82.22 136.88
CA THR A 155 -45.43 82.87 135.58
C THR A 155 -43.93 83.04 135.35
N GLU A 156 -43.17 83.30 136.42
CA GLU A 156 -41.71 83.43 136.36
C GLU A 156 -41.03 82.07 136.08
N HIS A 157 -41.51 80.99 136.71
CA HIS A 157 -41.03 79.63 136.42
C HIS A 157 -41.35 79.18 134.98
N LYS A 158 -42.55 79.49 134.47
CA LYS A 158 -42.93 79.18 133.08
C LYS A 158 -42.12 79.99 132.06
N LEU A 159 -41.80 81.24 132.37
CA LEU A 159 -40.95 82.08 131.55
C LEU A 159 -39.53 81.51 131.47
N GLN A 160 -38.94 81.16 132.62
CA GLN A 160 -37.60 80.57 132.70
C GLN A 160 -37.53 79.21 131.96
N GLN A 161 -38.56 78.37 132.08
CA GLN A 161 -38.65 77.10 131.34
C GLN A 161 -38.80 77.31 129.82
N ALA A 162 -39.56 78.32 129.39
CA ALA A 162 -39.70 78.66 127.98
C ALA A 162 -38.42 79.27 127.39
N GLU A 163 -37.68 80.09 128.14
CA GLU A 163 -36.36 80.60 127.77
C GLU A 163 -35.33 79.48 127.61
N GLN A 164 -35.30 78.52 128.54
CA GLN A 164 -34.47 77.31 128.41
C GLN A 164 -34.83 76.52 127.15
N ARG A 165 -36.12 76.38 126.84
CA ARG A 165 -36.59 75.66 125.64
C ARG A 165 -36.28 76.42 124.34
N VAL A 166 -36.32 77.76 124.36
CA VAL A 166 -35.87 78.59 123.23
C VAL A 166 -34.37 78.43 123.00
N SER A 167 -33.56 78.48 124.07
CA SER A 167 -32.11 78.25 123.95
C SER A 167 -31.81 76.85 123.43
N GLN A 168 -32.57 75.83 123.86
CA GLN A 168 -32.43 74.46 123.39
C GLN A 168 -32.81 74.32 121.90
N LEU A 169 -33.91 74.95 121.46
CA LEU A 169 -34.32 74.94 120.04
C LEU A 169 -33.36 75.74 119.15
N GLN A 170 -32.82 76.86 119.64
CA GLN A 170 -31.77 77.60 118.91
C GLN A 170 -30.52 76.75 118.73
N GLN A 171 -30.12 75.99 119.76
CA GLN A 171 -29.02 75.05 119.67
C GLN A 171 -29.32 73.90 118.70
N GLN A 172 -30.55 73.38 118.69
CA GLN A 172 -30.98 72.34 117.73
C GLN A 172 -31.02 72.85 116.29
N ILE A 173 -31.47 74.10 116.06
CA ILE A 173 -31.43 74.73 114.73
C ILE A 173 -29.99 74.94 114.28
N ALA A 174 -29.10 75.42 115.15
CA ALA A 174 -27.68 75.58 114.82
C ALA A 174 -27.00 74.23 114.52
N GLY A 175 -27.37 73.17 115.25
CA GLY A 175 -26.95 71.80 114.97
C GLY A 175 -27.45 71.31 113.61
N ALA A 176 -28.75 71.46 113.32
CA ALA A 176 -29.34 71.08 112.04
C ALA A 176 -28.79 71.89 110.85
N GLU A 177 -28.43 73.17 111.07
CA GLU A 177 -27.74 73.99 110.07
C GLU A 177 -26.32 73.51 109.78
N ALA A 178 -25.56 73.13 110.82
CA ALA A 178 -24.23 72.56 110.67
C ALA A 178 -24.30 71.20 109.96
N ASP A 179 -25.25 70.33 110.33
CA ASP A 179 -25.48 69.03 109.71
C ASP A 179 -25.91 69.19 108.23
N ALA A 180 -26.79 70.15 107.93
CA ALA A 180 -27.20 70.45 106.57
C ALA A 180 -26.02 70.98 105.71
N GLU A 181 -25.15 71.82 106.26
CA GLU A 181 -23.98 72.33 105.53
C GLU A 181 -22.94 71.24 105.29
N GLN A 182 -22.71 70.37 106.28
CA GLN A 182 -21.88 69.18 106.12
C GLN A 182 -22.47 68.21 105.08
N ALA A 183 -23.79 68.02 105.07
CA ALA A 183 -24.47 67.20 104.08
C ALA A 183 -24.41 67.81 102.67
N LYS A 184 -24.46 69.14 102.51
CA LYS A 184 -24.24 69.80 101.21
C LYS A 184 -22.82 69.62 100.70
N ALA A 185 -21.81 69.77 101.57
CA ALA A 185 -20.42 69.54 101.20
C ALA A 185 -20.20 68.09 100.76
N ALA A 186 -20.70 67.13 101.54
CA ALA A 186 -20.67 65.70 101.20
C ALA A 186 -21.42 65.40 99.89
N LEU A 187 -22.56 66.05 99.64
CA LEU A 187 -23.32 65.90 98.39
C LEU A 187 -22.50 66.39 97.19
N HIS A 188 -21.82 67.52 97.31
CA HIS A 188 -20.99 68.07 96.24
C HIS A 188 -19.78 67.16 95.94
N GLU A 189 -19.08 66.69 96.97
CA GLU A 189 -17.97 65.74 96.81
C GLU A 189 -18.45 64.43 96.17
N MET A 190 -19.56 63.87 96.66
CA MET A 190 -20.11 62.64 96.11
C MET A 190 -20.58 62.80 94.67
N LYS A 191 -21.14 63.96 94.30
CA LYS A 191 -21.51 64.26 92.91
C LYS A 191 -20.29 64.28 91.99
N LEU A 192 -19.16 64.81 92.47
CA LEU A 192 -17.90 64.79 91.73
C LEU A 192 -17.38 63.36 91.56
N VAL A 193 -17.41 62.54 92.60
CA VAL A 193 -17.01 61.12 92.57
C VAL A 193 -17.89 60.31 91.60
N VAL A 194 -19.20 60.52 91.62
CA VAL A 194 -20.13 59.89 90.66
C VAL A 194 -19.83 60.34 89.22
N GLN A 195 -19.49 61.62 89.01
CA GLN A 195 -19.15 62.13 87.68
C GLN A 195 -17.83 61.54 87.16
N GLN A 196 -16.80 61.45 88.02
CA GLN A 196 -15.51 60.86 87.67
C GLN A 196 -15.62 59.37 87.35
N SER A 197 -16.26 58.60 88.24
CA SER A 197 -16.50 57.16 88.03
C SER A 197 -17.35 56.90 86.78
N LYS A 198 -18.32 57.76 86.46
CA LYS A 198 -19.08 57.68 85.21
C LYS A 198 -18.20 57.89 83.98
N THR A 199 -17.29 58.87 84.01
CA THR A 199 -16.39 59.13 82.88
C THR A 199 -15.37 58.01 82.68
N GLU A 200 -14.82 57.47 83.75
CA GLU A 200 -13.89 56.33 83.71
C GLU A 200 -14.59 55.07 83.20
N LEU A 201 -15.79 54.79 83.68
CA LEU A 201 -16.61 53.67 83.19
C LEU A 201 -16.93 53.82 81.70
N LYS A 202 -17.28 55.02 81.24
CA LYS A 202 -17.57 55.27 79.82
C LYS A 202 -16.35 55.01 78.95
N LEU A 203 -15.17 55.51 79.36
CA LEU A 203 -13.92 55.30 78.63
C LEU A 203 -13.55 53.82 78.56
N ALA A 204 -13.65 53.09 79.68
CA ALA A 204 -13.37 51.66 79.74
C ALA A 204 -14.32 50.85 78.84
N VAL A 205 -15.60 51.22 78.79
CA VAL A 205 -16.59 50.58 77.90
C VAL A 205 -16.29 50.86 76.43
N GLU A 206 -15.93 52.10 76.07
CA GLU A 206 -15.56 52.46 74.69
C GLU A 206 -14.29 51.70 74.24
N GLN A 207 -13.29 51.57 75.12
CA GLN A 207 -12.07 50.82 74.85
C GLN A 207 -12.36 49.32 74.63
N GLN A 208 -13.18 48.70 75.50
CA GLN A 208 -13.61 47.31 75.33
C GLN A 208 -14.37 47.12 74.00
N GLN A 209 -15.27 48.04 73.66
CA GLN A 209 -16.03 47.96 72.42
C GLN A 209 -15.13 48.06 71.19
N SER A 210 -14.12 48.93 71.21
CA SER A 210 -13.12 49.05 70.15
C SER A 210 -12.30 47.76 69.97
N GLN A 211 -11.89 47.13 71.07
CA GLN A 211 -11.16 45.85 71.02
C GLN A 211 -12.03 44.74 70.42
N VAL A 212 -13.30 44.64 70.83
CA VAL A 212 -14.25 43.65 70.26
C VAL A 212 -14.45 43.86 68.76
N GLN A 213 -14.58 45.11 68.31
CA GLN A 213 -14.67 45.44 66.88
C GLN A 213 -13.41 45.01 66.13
N GLN A 214 -12.22 45.22 66.69
CA GLN A 214 -10.96 44.80 66.08
C GLN A 214 -10.85 43.27 65.97
N ILE A 215 -11.28 42.54 67.00
CA ILE A 215 -11.32 41.06 66.98
C ILE A 215 -12.30 40.57 65.90
N ASN A 216 -13.50 41.13 65.84
CA ASN A 216 -14.49 40.76 64.82
C ASN A 216 -13.99 41.06 63.40
N ALA A 217 -13.30 42.19 63.20
CA ALA A 217 -12.72 42.54 61.91
C ALA A 217 -11.59 41.57 61.49
N LEU A 218 -10.73 41.17 62.43
CA LEU A 218 -9.70 40.15 62.20
C LEU A 218 -10.33 38.80 61.86
N GLN A 219 -11.36 38.38 62.60
CA GLN A 219 -12.05 37.13 62.35
C GLN A 219 -12.70 37.10 60.96
N ALA A 220 -13.44 38.16 60.59
CA ALA A 220 -14.06 38.28 59.26
C ALA A 220 -13.02 38.24 58.13
N LYS A 221 -11.85 38.87 58.32
CA LYS A 221 -10.75 38.81 57.34
C LYS A 221 -10.23 37.39 57.13
N TYR A 222 -10.08 36.61 58.21
CA TYR A 222 -9.64 35.22 58.11
C TYR A 222 -10.71 34.30 57.50
N GLU A 223 -11.99 34.51 57.83
CA GLU A 223 -13.09 33.79 57.19
C GLU A 223 -13.11 34.03 55.68
N GLN A 224 -12.94 35.29 55.22
CA GLN A 224 -12.82 35.60 53.80
C GLN A 224 -11.59 34.96 53.15
N GLN A 225 -10.43 34.97 53.81
CA GLN A 225 -9.23 34.30 53.29
C GLN A 225 -9.41 32.78 53.18
N LEU A 226 -10.09 32.15 54.14
CA LEU A 226 -10.40 30.72 54.10
C LEU A 226 -11.36 30.39 52.97
N GLU A 227 -12.41 31.18 52.78
CA GLU A 227 -13.37 31.01 51.69
C GLU A 227 -12.68 31.17 50.32
N HIS A 228 -11.78 32.14 50.19
CA HIS A 228 -10.99 32.34 48.98
C HIS A 228 -10.06 31.15 48.67
N LEU A 229 -9.33 30.65 49.68
CA LEU A 229 -8.50 29.45 49.55
C LEU A 229 -9.33 28.21 49.20
N GLN A 230 -10.53 28.08 49.78
CA GLN A 230 -11.43 26.98 49.49
C GLN A 230 -11.95 27.04 48.05
N GLN A 231 -12.33 28.23 47.55
CA GLN A 231 -12.67 28.42 46.13
C GLN A 231 -11.48 28.08 45.23
N GLN A 232 -10.29 28.56 45.55
CA GLN A 232 -9.08 28.28 44.77
C GLN A 232 -8.77 26.78 44.72
N LEU A 233 -8.99 26.04 45.82
CA LEU A 233 -8.81 24.59 45.87
C LEU A 233 -9.87 23.85 45.03
N VAL A 234 -11.13 24.31 45.05
CA VAL A 234 -12.19 23.77 44.20
C VAL A 234 -11.88 24.01 42.71
N GLU A 235 -11.45 25.22 42.35
CA GLU A 235 -11.01 25.53 40.98
C GLU A 235 -9.82 24.69 40.54
N GLN A 236 -8.78 24.53 41.37
CA GLN A 236 -7.66 23.64 41.05
C GLN A 236 -8.09 22.19 40.91
N THR A 237 -9.01 21.71 41.76
CA THR A 237 -9.53 20.34 41.67
C THR A 237 -10.30 20.12 40.38
N LYS A 238 -11.10 21.12 39.97
CA LYS A 238 -11.82 21.08 38.69
C LYS A 238 -10.85 21.12 37.50
N ALA A 239 -9.88 22.01 37.53
CA ALA A 239 -8.84 22.10 36.49
C ALA A 239 -8.03 20.78 36.39
N PHE A 240 -7.75 20.13 37.52
CA PHE A 240 -7.11 18.81 37.55
C PHE A 240 -7.97 17.75 36.87
N ALA A 241 -9.26 17.69 37.19
CA ALA A 241 -10.18 16.74 36.57
C ALA A 241 -10.32 16.96 35.05
N GLU A 242 -10.40 18.22 34.62
CA GLU A 242 -10.45 18.60 33.20
C GLU A 242 -9.14 18.21 32.48
N GLU A 243 -7.99 18.47 33.09
CA GLU A 243 -6.68 18.11 32.53
C GLU A 243 -6.49 16.59 32.48
N GLN A 244 -6.98 15.84 33.47
CA GLN A 244 -6.97 14.38 33.47
C GLN A 244 -7.87 13.81 32.36
N GLN A 245 -9.04 14.40 32.10
CA GLN A 245 -9.86 14.03 30.95
C GLN A 245 -9.17 14.33 29.62
N HIS A 246 -8.53 15.50 29.50
CA HIS A 246 -7.77 15.85 28.30
C HIS A 246 -6.62 14.85 28.09
N PHE A 247 -5.93 14.44 29.16
CA PHE A 247 -4.89 13.42 29.09
C PHE A 247 -5.42 12.08 28.57
N ALA A 248 -6.55 11.61 29.12
CA ALA A 248 -7.19 10.38 28.67
C ALA A 248 -7.62 10.44 27.18
N GLN A 249 -8.12 11.60 26.72
CA GLN A 249 -8.45 11.80 25.30
C GLN A 249 -7.21 11.79 24.41
N VAL A 250 -6.12 12.44 24.85
CA VAL A 250 -4.84 12.44 24.12
C VAL A 250 -4.25 11.03 24.07
N GLU A 251 -4.33 10.26 25.15
CA GLU A 251 -3.85 8.88 25.20
C GLU A 251 -4.65 7.97 24.26
N LEU A 252 -5.99 8.11 24.24
CA LEU A 252 -6.85 7.42 23.27
C LEU A 252 -6.49 7.79 21.82
N ALA A 253 -6.39 9.08 21.52
CA ALA A 253 -6.03 9.56 20.19
C ALA A 253 -4.61 9.09 19.78
N GLN A 254 -3.68 8.98 20.74
CA GLN A 254 -2.35 8.44 20.50
C GLN A 254 -2.40 6.94 20.21
N GLN A 255 -3.21 6.19 20.95
CA GLN A 255 -3.39 4.75 20.75
C GLN A 255 -4.03 4.46 19.38
N GLU A 256 -5.07 5.22 19.01
CA GLU A 256 -5.69 5.14 17.68
C GLU A 256 -4.67 5.46 16.58
N ARG A 257 -3.84 6.50 16.77
CA ARG A 257 -2.79 6.86 15.81
C ARG A 257 -1.70 5.78 15.72
N GLN A 258 -1.34 5.13 16.82
CA GLN A 258 -0.43 3.98 16.81
C GLN A 258 -1.02 2.78 16.06
N GLN A 259 -2.30 2.47 16.30
CA GLN A 259 -2.98 1.40 15.56
C GLN A 259 -3.04 1.69 14.07
N ALA A 260 -3.35 2.93 13.68
CA ALA A 260 -3.33 3.35 12.28
C ALA A 260 -1.93 3.23 11.66
N MET A 261 -0.88 3.55 12.42
CA MET A 261 0.51 3.39 11.96
C MET A 261 0.88 1.92 11.74
N VAL A 262 0.44 1.01 12.63
CA VAL A 262 0.64 -0.44 12.46
C VAL A 262 -0.10 -0.95 11.23
N GLN A 263 -1.34 -0.50 11.01
CA GLN A 263 -2.10 -0.86 9.81
C GLN A 263 -1.41 -0.38 8.53
N LEU A 264 -0.93 0.87 8.50
CA LEU A 264 -0.15 1.40 7.38
C LEU A 264 1.15 0.63 7.16
N GLN A 265 1.84 0.24 8.23
CA GLN A 265 3.07 -0.55 8.14
C GLN A 265 2.80 -1.94 7.54
N GLN A 266 1.68 -2.56 7.92
CA GLN A 266 1.22 -3.81 7.33
C GLN A 266 0.86 -3.63 5.85
N GLU A 267 0.15 -2.55 5.49
CA GLU A 267 -0.21 -2.28 4.10
C GLU A 267 1.04 -2.05 3.23
N VAL A 268 2.03 -1.32 3.73
CA VAL A 268 3.33 -1.13 3.04
C VAL A 268 4.03 -2.47 2.85
N TYR A 269 4.03 -3.35 3.88
CA TYR A 269 4.60 -4.69 3.77
C TYR A 269 3.86 -5.56 2.73
N ASP A 270 2.54 -5.56 2.75
CA ASP A 270 1.71 -6.33 1.81
C ASP A 270 1.87 -5.84 0.37
N ARG A 271 1.96 -4.52 0.16
CA ARG A 271 2.29 -3.92 -1.14
C ARG A 271 3.68 -4.32 -1.59
N LYS A 272 4.69 -4.29 -0.71
CA LYS A 272 6.06 -4.72 -1.03
C LYS A 272 6.09 -6.20 -1.46
N LYS A 273 5.41 -7.08 -0.73
CA LYS A 273 5.30 -8.50 -1.05
C LYS A 273 4.60 -8.74 -2.39
N THR A 274 3.51 -8.02 -2.64
CA THR A 274 2.78 -8.10 -3.91
C THR A 274 3.66 -7.66 -5.06
N HIS A 275 4.43 -6.59 -4.87
CA HIS A 275 5.39 -6.10 -5.86
C HIS A 275 6.49 -7.12 -6.14
N GLU A 276 7.13 -7.71 -5.12
CA GLU A 276 8.12 -8.79 -5.30
C GLU A 276 7.55 -9.96 -6.11
N LEU A 277 6.31 -10.36 -5.82
CA LEU A 277 5.64 -11.46 -6.51
C LEU A 277 5.32 -11.11 -7.97
N GLN A 278 4.93 -9.86 -8.23
CA GLN A 278 4.73 -9.33 -9.57
C GLN A 278 6.05 -9.29 -10.35
N GLN A 279 7.14 -8.91 -9.70
CA GLN A 279 8.49 -8.86 -10.27
C GLN A 279 9.00 -10.26 -10.63
N GLN A 280 8.80 -11.26 -9.76
CA GLN A 280 9.08 -12.67 -10.06
C GLN A 280 8.29 -13.15 -11.26
N LYS A 281 7.00 -12.80 -11.35
CA LYS A 281 6.15 -13.18 -12.49
C LYS A 281 6.63 -12.55 -13.79
N ILE A 282 7.08 -11.29 -13.76
CA ILE A 282 7.68 -10.62 -14.92
C ILE A 282 8.95 -11.34 -15.36
N GLN A 283 9.85 -11.71 -14.44
CA GLN A 283 11.05 -12.48 -14.78
C GLN A 283 10.71 -13.85 -15.40
N GLN A 284 9.70 -14.54 -14.86
CA GLN A 284 9.27 -15.84 -15.37
C GLN A 284 8.70 -15.74 -16.79
N LEU A 285 7.92 -14.68 -17.07
CA LEU A 285 7.43 -14.39 -18.42
C LEU A 285 8.56 -14.01 -19.38
N GLN A 286 9.55 -13.22 -18.94
CA GLN A 286 10.73 -12.92 -19.76
C GLN A 286 11.50 -14.19 -20.12
N GLN A 287 11.68 -15.13 -19.19
CA GLN A 287 12.29 -16.44 -19.48
C GLN A 287 11.47 -17.27 -20.47
N GLN A 288 10.13 -17.30 -20.32
CA GLN A 288 9.27 -18.00 -21.29
C GLN A 288 9.38 -17.41 -22.69
N VAL A 289 9.39 -16.08 -22.80
CA VAL A 289 9.55 -15.40 -24.09
C VAL A 289 10.90 -15.74 -24.71
N ALA A 290 11.98 -15.74 -23.91
CA ALA A 290 13.31 -16.15 -24.37
C ALA A 290 13.32 -17.62 -24.86
N SER A 291 12.73 -18.55 -24.10
CA SER A 291 12.68 -19.96 -24.51
C SER A 291 11.86 -20.18 -25.77
N VAL A 292 10.72 -19.48 -25.92
CA VAL A 292 9.89 -19.55 -27.13
C VAL A 292 10.66 -18.97 -28.32
N SER A 293 11.40 -17.87 -28.12
CA SER A 293 12.24 -17.29 -29.16
C SER A 293 13.33 -18.26 -29.63
N GLU A 294 14.03 -18.92 -28.71
CA GLU A 294 15.04 -19.95 -29.04
C GLU A 294 14.41 -21.15 -29.77
N GLN A 295 13.25 -21.63 -29.32
CA GLN A 295 12.52 -22.69 -29.99
C GLN A 295 12.13 -22.30 -31.42
N HIS A 296 11.66 -21.07 -31.62
CA HIS A 296 11.29 -20.56 -32.93
C HIS A 296 12.52 -20.46 -33.85
N GLN A 297 13.66 -20.02 -33.31
CA GLN A 297 14.90 -19.90 -34.06
C GLN A 297 15.44 -21.27 -34.49
N ALA A 298 15.42 -22.27 -33.59
CA ALA A 298 15.77 -23.65 -33.91
C ALA A 298 14.82 -24.26 -34.96
N GLN A 299 13.52 -23.96 -34.88
CA GLN A 299 12.54 -24.42 -35.87
C GLN A 299 12.78 -23.79 -37.26
N VAL A 300 13.18 -22.52 -37.32
CA VAL A 300 13.56 -21.86 -38.56
C VAL A 300 14.82 -22.49 -39.17
N GLU A 301 15.84 -22.80 -38.36
CA GLU A 301 17.04 -23.50 -38.83
C GLU A 301 16.71 -24.91 -39.37
N GLN A 302 15.85 -25.66 -38.68
CA GLN A 302 15.41 -26.98 -39.13
C GLN A 302 14.65 -26.91 -40.46
N LEU A 303 13.75 -25.93 -40.62
CA LEU A 303 13.04 -25.72 -41.88
C LEU A 303 13.99 -25.31 -43.01
N GLN A 304 15.00 -24.47 -42.74
CA GLN A 304 16.03 -24.14 -43.71
C GLN A 304 16.82 -25.37 -44.16
N GLN A 305 17.13 -26.28 -43.22
CA GLN A 305 17.83 -27.52 -43.54
C GLN A 305 16.98 -28.47 -44.39
N GLN A 306 15.68 -28.62 -44.08
CA GLN A 306 14.75 -29.39 -44.91
C GLN A 306 14.59 -28.81 -46.32
N VAL A 307 14.55 -27.49 -46.45
CA VAL A 307 14.51 -26.82 -47.76
C VAL A 307 15.80 -27.11 -48.54
N ALA A 308 16.97 -27.06 -47.90
CA ALA A 308 18.24 -27.37 -48.54
C ALA A 308 18.31 -28.84 -49.01
N GLU A 309 17.86 -29.79 -48.20
CA GLU A 309 17.76 -31.21 -48.56
C GLU A 309 16.79 -31.45 -49.73
N ALA A 310 15.62 -30.81 -49.69
CA ALA A 310 14.65 -30.89 -50.78
C ALA A 310 15.21 -30.31 -52.09
N GLN A 311 15.97 -29.21 -52.02
CA GLN A 311 16.63 -28.62 -53.17
C GLN A 311 17.68 -29.57 -53.76
N GLN A 312 18.49 -30.23 -52.94
CA GLN A 312 19.44 -31.25 -53.40
C GLN A 312 18.74 -32.45 -54.07
N GLN A 313 17.63 -32.92 -53.52
CA GLN A 313 16.86 -34.00 -54.12
C GLN A 313 16.28 -33.61 -55.49
N LEU A 314 15.84 -32.35 -55.64
CA LEU A 314 15.35 -31.82 -56.91
C LEU A 314 16.48 -31.79 -57.95
N ASP A 315 17.65 -31.28 -57.60
CA ASP A 315 18.81 -31.23 -58.50
C ASP A 315 19.27 -32.63 -58.95
N ALA A 316 19.20 -33.62 -58.04
CA ALA A 316 19.50 -35.01 -58.36
C ALA A 316 18.46 -35.63 -59.32
N ALA A 317 17.17 -35.34 -59.11
CA ALA A 317 16.10 -35.79 -59.98
C ALA A 317 16.22 -35.18 -61.38
N ASP A 318 16.58 -33.91 -61.49
CA ASP A 318 16.82 -33.24 -62.78
C ASP A 318 18.00 -33.85 -63.56
N GLN A 319 19.09 -34.20 -62.87
CA GLN A 319 20.21 -34.92 -63.51
C GLN A 319 19.78 -36.31 -64.01
N GLN A 320 18.95 -37.03 -63.26
CA GLN A 320 18.45 -38.34 -63.66
C GLN A 320 17.47 -38.24 -64.85
N LEU A 321 16.68 -37.17 -64.91
CA LEU A 321 15.83 -36.87 -66.06
C LEU A 321 16.67 -36.57 -67.33
N ALA A 322 17.78 -35.84 -67.19
CA ALA A 322 18.69 -35.55 -68.31
C ALA A 322 19.39 -36.83 -68.84
N LEU A 323 19.74 -37.77 -67.97
CA LEU A 323 20.30 -39.06 -68.37
C LEU A 323 19.28 -39.91 -69.13
N THR A 324 18.05 -40.02 -68.62
CA THR A 324 16.98 -40.79 -69.28
C THR A 324 16.54 -40.18 -70.62
N GLN A 325 16.56 -38.85 -70.77
CA GLN A 325 16.34 -38.21 -72.07
C GLN A 325 17.44 -38.53 -73.09
N ASN A 326 18.71 -38.59 -72.68
CA ASN A 326 19.80 -39.00 -73.55
C ASN A 326 19.69 -40.48 -73.96
N GLU A 327 19.31 -41.36 -73.04
CA GLU A 327 19.04 -42.78 -73.34
C GLU A 327 17.90 -42.95 -74.34
N ALA A 328 16.81 -42.20 -74.18
CA ALA A 328 15.69 -42.20 -75.12
C ALA A 328 16.09 -41.72 -76.53
N SER A 329 16.96 -40.71 -76.62
CA SER A 329 17.51 -40.23 -77.90
C SER A 329 18.41 -41.28 -78.57
N ASN A 330 19.25 -41.99 -77.81
CA ASN A 330 20.07 -43.08 -78.32
C ASN A 330 19.21 -44.24 -78.84
N LEU A 331 18.20 -44.66 -78.07
CA LEU A 331 17.26 -45.70 -78.49
C LEU A 331 16.49 -45.32 -79.77
N GLY A 332 16.14 -44.06 -79.95
CA GLY A 332 15.53 -43.57 -81.20
C GLY A 332 16.46 -43.70 -82.42
N SER A 333 17.77 -43.47 -82.22
CA SER A 333 18.77 -43.66 -83.28
C SER A 333 18.99 -45.14 -83.64
N GLU A 334 18.96 -46.04 -82.64
CA GLU A 334 19.05 -47.49 -82.85
C GLU A 334 17.82 -48.03 -83.59
N LEU A 335 16.62 -47.56 -83.26
CA LEU A 335 15.39 -47.93 -83.95
C LEU A 335 15.45 -47.56 -85.44
N THR A 336 15.94 -46.36 -85.76
CA THR A 336 16.08 -45.87 -87.14
C THR A 336 17.08 -46.72 -87.93
N ARG A 337 18.19 -47.12 -87.29
CA ARG A 337 19.20 -48.00 -87.90
C ARG A 337 18.64 -49.40 -88.18
N LEU A 338 17.92 -49.98 -87.22
CA LEU A 338 17.30 -51.30 -87.37
C LEU A 338 16.27 -51.33 -88.50
N GLN A 339 15.52 -50.23 -88.67
CA GLN A 339 14.54 -50.07 -89.75
C GLN A 339 15.21 -50.03 -91.13
N ALA A 340 16.37 -49.37 -91.26
CA ALA A 340 17.14 -49.34 -92.50
C ALA A 340 17.73 -50.72 -92.87
N ASP A 341 18.24 -51.47 -91.89
CA ASP A 341 18.76 -52.82 -92.09
C ASP A 341 17.65 -53.79 -92.55
N TYR A 342 16.45 -53.67 -91.98
CA TYR A 342 15.29 -54.48 -92.39
C TYR A 342 14.87 -54.24 -93.85
N VAL A 343 14.85 -52.98 -94.30
CA VAL A 343 14.52 -52.65 -95.71
C VAL A 343 15.57 -53.22 -96.66
N ASN A 344 16.86 -53.08 -96.33
CA ASN A 344 17.96 -53.58 -97.15
C ASN A 344 17.90 -55.12 -97.30
N LEU A 345 17.62 -55.83 -96.20
CA LEU A 345 17.49 -57.30 -96.21
C LEU A 345 16.30 -57.76 -97.07
N THR A 346 15.21 -57.01 -97.06
CA THR A 346 14.01 -57.29 -97.86
C THR A 346 14.28 -57.13 -99.37
N GLU A 347 14.98 -56.07 -99.77
CA GLU A 347 15.41 -55.87 -101.17
C GLU A 347 16.37 -56.98 -101.65
N GLN A 348 17.31 -57.41 -100.78
CA GLN A 348 18.24 -58.49 -101.11
C GLN A 348 17.51 -59.82 -101.35
N SER A 349 16.49 -60.11 -100.54
CA SER A 349 15.63 -61.30 -100.70
C SER A 349 14.87 -61.30 -102.04
N GLN A 350 14.22 -60.18 -102.38
CA GLN A 350 13.52 -60.04 -103.67
C GLN A 350 14.45 -60.20 -104.87
N ASN A 351 15.67 -59.65 -104.81
CA ASN A 351 16.66 -59.82 -105.87
C ASN A 351 17.13 -61.26 -106.04
N SER A 352 17.25 -62.01 -104.94
CA SER A 352 17.59 -63.43 -104.97
C SER A 352 16.47 -64.26 -105.62
N GLN A 353 15.21 -63.98 -105.25
CA GLN A 353 14.04 -64.66 -105.80
C GLN A 353 13.87 -64.42 -107.31
N ASN A 354 14.11 -63.19 -107.78
CA ASN A 354 14.10 -62.86 -109.21
C ASN A 354 15.21 -63.58 -110.00
N LYS A 355 16.40 -63.78 -109.40
CA LYS A 355 17.47 -64.57 -110.03
C LYS A 355 17.09 -66.05 -110.14
N GLN A 356 16.43 -66.60 -109.13
CA GLN A 356 15.99 -67.98 -109.13
C GLN A 356 14.97 -68.26 -110.23
N GLN A 357 13.95 -67.41 -110.39
CA GLN A 357 12.96 -67.54 -111.48
C GLN A 357 13.60 -67.45 -112.88
N LYS A 358 14.61 -66.59 -113.07
CA LYS A 358 15.36 -66.52 -114.34
C LYS A 358 16.14 -67.79 -114.63
N LEU A 359 16.75 -68.41 -113.61
CA LEU A 359 17.47 -69.67 -113.79
C LEU A 359 16.52 -70.83 -114.07
N GLU A 360 15.35 -70.89 -113.43
CA GLU A 360 14.31 -71.89 -113.72
C GLU A 360 13.84 -71.81 -115.18
N GLY A 361 13.54 -70.61 -115.69
CA GLY A 361 13.15 -70.44 -117.10
C GLY A 361 14.26 -70.80 -118.09
N GLN A 362 15.53 -70.57 -117.74
CA GLN A 362 16.66 -71.00 -118.58
C GLN A 362 16.81 -72.52 -118.60
N LEU A 363 16.55 -73.19 -117.47
CA LEU A 363 16.64 -74.64 -117.33
C LEU A 363 15.53 -75.35 -118.12
N GLU A 364 14.30 -74.84 -118.07
CA GLU A 364 13.18 -75.33 -118.89
C GLU A 364 13.46 -75.18 -120.40
N HIS A 365 14.01 -74.04 -120.81
CA HIS A 365 14.42 -73.83 -122.20
C HIS A 365 15.58 -74.73 -122.65
N ALA A 366 16.46 -75.17 -121.74
CA ALA A 366 17.53 -76.11 -122.05
C ALA A 366 16.98 -77.54 -122.19
N GLN A 367 16.09 -77.97 -121.30
CA GLN A 367 15.43 -79.28 -121.35
C GLN A 367 14.61 -79.47 -122.65
N ASN A 368 13.83 -78.46 -123.04
CA ASN A 368 13.06 -78.52 -124.29
C ASN A 368 13.96 -78.59 -125.54
N ARG A 369 15.13 -77.93 -125.51
CA ARG A 369 16.13 -78.04 -126.60
C ARG A 369 16.77 -79.41 -126.67
N GLN A 370 17.07 -80.03 -125.53
CA GLN A 370 17.59 -81.40 -125.49
C GLN A 370 16.58 -82.39 -126.07
N TYR A 371 15.31 -82.31 -125.65
CA TYR A 371 14.25 -83.21 -126.13
C TYR A 371 14.05 -83.09 -127.65
N ALA A 372 14.09 -81.87 -128.20
CA ALA A 372 14.01 -81.65 -129.64
C ALA A 372 15.23 -82.20 -130.40
N ALA A 373 16.43 -82.12 -129.82
CA ALA A 373 17.65 -82.67 -130.41
C ALA A 373 17.64 -84.21 -130.43
N GLU A 374 17.15 -84.86 -129.37
CA GLU A 374 16.99 -86.33 -129.31
C GLU A 374 16.01 -86.85 -130.36
N GLN A 375 14.85 -86.22 -130.55
CA GLN A 375 13.91 -86.62 -131.61
C GLN A 375 14.54 -86.51 -133.01
N LYS A 376 15.29 -85.43 -133.27
CA LYS A 376 15.96 -85.22 -134.55
C LYS A 376 17.03 -86.28 -134.83
N GLN A 377 17.82 -86.63 -133.81
CA GLN A 377 18.84 -87.67 -133.92
C GLN A 377 18.24 -89.05 -134.20
N GLN A 378 17.08 -89.37 -133.59
CA GLN A 378 16.37 -90.62 -133.84
C GLN A 378 15.91 -90.72 -135.31
N GLN A 379 15.33 -89.65 -135.86
CA GLN A 379 14.90 -89.61 -137.27
C GLN A 379 16.07 -89.71 -138.25
N GLU A 380 17.20 -89.04 -137.97
CA GLU A 380 18.41 -89.13 -138.80
C GLU A 380 19.03 -90.54 -138.77
N ALA A 381 19.00 -91.21 -137.61
CA ALA A 381 19.47 -92.59 -137.49
C ALA A 381 18.61 -93.58 -138.29
N ASP A 382 17.28 -93.43 -138.26
CA ASP A 382 16.36 -94.27 -139.02
C ASP A 382 16.47 -94.02 -140.53
N SER A 383 16.61 -92.75 -140.95
CA SER A 383 16.89 -92.40 -142.35
C SER A 383 18.23 -92.97 -142.85
N SER A 384 19.26 -92.91 -142.00
CA SER A 384 20.58 -93.48 -142.32
C SER A 384 20.54 -95.00 -142.44
N ARG A 385 19.78 -95.69 -141.60
CA ARG A 385 19.58 -97.14 -141.67
C ARG A 385 18.91 -97.56 -142.98
N GLU A 386 17.90 -96.81 -143.42
CA GLU A 386 17.22 -97.10 -144.69
C GLU A 386 18.14 -96.83 -145.89
N LEU A 387 18.89 -95.73 -145.88
CA LEU A 387 19.87 -95.43 -146.94
C LEU A 387 20.94 -96.53 -147.09
N ILE A 388 21.49 -97.01 -145.97
CA ILE A 388 22.46 -98.12 -145.97
C ILE A 388 21.83 -99.40 -146.54
N ARG A 389 20.55 -99.65 -146.27
CA ARG A 389 19.82 -100.80 -146.83
C ARG A 389 19.68 -100.66 -148.34
N THR A 390 19.32 -99.49 -148.85
CA THR A 390 19.21 -99.22 -150.30
C THR A 390 20.57 -99.37 -150.99
N LEU A 391 21.63 -98.78 -150.45
CA LEU A 391 22.99 -98.88 -151.01
C LEU A 391 23.51 -100.32 -151.05
N ARG A 392 23.17 -101.16 -150.05
CA ARG A 392 23.50 -102.59 -150.09
C ARG A 392 22.81 -103.33 -151.24
N ILE A 393 21.55 -103.00 -151.51
CA ILE A 393 20.79 -103.62 -152.61
C ILE A 393 21.38 -103.19 -153.96
N GLU A 394 21.71 -101.90 -154.13
CA GLU A 394 22.36 -101.39 -155.34
C GLU A 394 23.74 -102.03 -155.56
N LEU A 395 24.57 -102.13 -154.52
CA LEU A 395 25.90 -102.76 -154.61
C LEU A 395 25.79 -104.23 -155.04
N GLN A 396 24.80 -104.96 -154.52
CA GLN A 396 24.56 -106.36 -154.87
C GLN A 396 24.08 -106.51 -156.32
N GLN A 397 23.16 -105.66 -156.78
CA GLN A 397 22.75 -105.62 -158.19
C GLN A 397 23.92 -105.30 -159.13
N GLN A 398 24.79 -104.37 -158.74
CA GLN A 398 25.94 -103.99 -159.55
C GLN A 398 26.99 -105.12 -159.64
N GLN A 399 27.20 -105.85 -158.54
CA GLN A 399 28.04 -107.05 -158.53
C GLN A 399 27.48 -108.17 -159.42
N GLU A 400 26.17 -108.43 -159.37
CA GLU A 400 25.52 -109.40 -160.27
C GLU A 400 25.64 -108.99 -161.75
N ALA A 401 25.45 -107.70 -162.06
CA ALA A 401 25.61 -107.17 -163.41
C ALA A 401 27.05 -107.32 -163.93
N HIS A 402 28.05 -107.02 -163.10
CA HIS A 402 29.46 -107.22 -163.44
C HIS A 402 29.80 -108.70 -163.64
N GLN A 403 29.25 -109.59 -162.81
CA GLN A 403 29.51 -111.03 -162.92
C GLN A 403 28.91 -111.63 -164.20
N LEU A 404 27.71 -111.18 -164.60
CA LEU A 404 27.11 -111.52 -165.90
C LEU A 404 27.94 -111.01 -167.08
N GLN A 405 28.48 -109.79 -166.98
CA GLN A 405 29.32 -109.21 -168.03
C GLN A 405 30.65 -109.95 -168.18
N ILE A 406 31.25 -110.43 -167.08
CA ILE A 406 32.45 -111.27 -167.11
C ILE A 406 32.14 -112.60 -167.80
N GLN A 407 31.02 -113.24 -167.47
CA GLN A 407 30.60 -114.50 -168.10
C GLN A 407 30.38 -114.36 -169.62
N ASP A 408 29.71 -113.32 -170.09
CA ASP A 408 29.54 -113.05 -171.54
C ASP A 408 30.90 -112.83 -172.25
N MET A 409 31.82 -112.11 -171.58
CA MET A 409 33.17 -111.90 -172.10
C MET A 409 33.97 -113.20 -172.18
N GLU A 410 33.88 -114.07 -171.17
CA GLU A 410 34.52 -115.38 -171.13
C GLU A 410 33.98 -116.31 -172.22
N GLU A 411 32.66 -116.32 -172.44
CA GLU A 411 32.03 -117.06 -173.54
C GLU A 411 32.55 -116.59 -174.91
N ARG A 412 32.59 -115.27 -175.15
CA ARG A 412 33.12 -114.70 -176.39
C ARG A 412 34.60 -115.01 -176.59
N LEU A 413 35.41 -114.89 -175.53
CA LEU A 413 36.84 -115.23 -175.58
C LEU A 413 37.06 -116.70 -175.93
N MET A 414 36.28 -117.60 -175.34
CA MET A 414 36.33 -119.03 -175.64
C MET A 414 35.93 -119.30 -177.10
N GLU A 415 34.87 -118.66 -177.58
CA GLU A 415 34.41 -118.78 -178.96
C GLU A 415 35.46 -118.28 -179.97
N PHE A 416 36.10 -117.13 -179.70
CA PHE A 416 37.19 -116.61 -180.52
C PHE A 416 38.41 -117.54 -180.50
N LYS A 417 38.76 -118.10 -179.34
CA LYS A 417 39.90 -119.03 -179.21
C LYS A 417 39.68 -120.31 -180.01
N LEU A 418 38.46 -120.87 -179.96
CA LEU A 418 38.06 -122.02 -180.79
C LEU A 418 38.10 -121.71 -182.29
N LYS A 419 37.57 -120.55 -182.71
CA LYS A 419 37.64 -120.10 -184.11
C LYS A 419 39.08 -119.89 -184.58
N PHE A 420 39.94 -119.37 -183.72
CA PHE A 420 41.36 -119.14 -184.01
C PHE A 420 42.14 -120.46 -184.14
N GLU A 421 41.99 -121.40 -183.20
CA GLU A 421 42.64 -122.71 -183.30
C GLU A 421 42.18 -123.50 -184.55
N TYR A 422 40.90 -123.40 -184.89
CA TYR A 422 40.36 -124.01 -186.10
C TYR A 422 40.99 -123.42 -187.37
N ALA A 423 41.12 -122.08 -187.44
CA ALA A 423 41.79 -121.40 -188.56
C ALA A 423 43.30 -121.72 -188.62
N GLN A 424 43.97 -121.85 -187.47
CA GLN A 424 45.40 -122.10 -187.41
C GLN A 424 45.76 -123.53 -187.88
N LYS A 425 44.90 -124.51 -187.66
CA LYS A 425 45.11 -125.89 -188.16
C LYS A 425 44.92 -126.02 -189.66
N GLN A 426 43.98 -125.28 -190.26
CA GLN A 426 43.78 -125.27 -191.72
C GLN A 426 45.04 -124.83 -192.48
N LEU A 427 45.86 -123.94 -191.90
CA LEU A 427 47.08 -123.43 -192.53
C LEU A 427 48.27 -124.41 -192.52
N LYS A 428 48.28 -125.42 -191.64
CA LYS A 428 49.40 -126.40 -191.58
C LYS A 428 49.28 -127.56 -192.58
N VAL A 429 48.19 -127.65 -193.34
CA VAL A 429 47.92 -128.77 -194.27
C VAL A 429 48.44 -128.47 -195.70
N ILE A 430 49.06 -127.30 -195.97
CA ILE A 430 49.49 -126.88 -197.32
C ILE A 430 51.02 -126.66 -197.46
N SER A 431 51.87 -127.05 -196.50
CA SER A 431 53.34 -126.99 -196.66
C SER A 431 54.03 -128.34 -196.57
#